data_AF-A0A7V9HCT0-F1
#
_entry.id   AF-A0A7V9HCT0-F1
#
_cell.length_a   1.000
_cell.length_b   1.000
_cell.length_c   1.000
_cell.angle_alpha   90.00
_cell.angle_beta   90.00
_cell.angle_gamma   90.00
#
_symmetry.space_group_name_H-M   'P 1'
#
loop_
_entity.id
_entity.type
_entity.pdbx_description
1 polymer ?
#
loop_
_entity_poly.entity_id
_entity_poly.type
_entity_poly.pdbx_seq_one_letter_code
_entity_poly.pdbx_strand_id
1 'polypeptide(L)'
;MVSTAKGMGYGTYALTVGTNLAIMHDNLVFGGLFTYDGSQAAHMSHNEIEVCETSSWGKGAPVMLDYTYFSDNPDTKSSVGIGHVVVRQPVSRDAVQTHMMRWEAGKITWWSWIGSDVTHKPFRSGRTTADVPIPQDERITMNLWDFGAGGAAMPRFEVILRDFSFVPLGEEIAAP
;
A
#
# COMPACT_ATOMS: atom_id res chain seq x y z
N MET A 1 -3.48 12.98 4.61
CA MET A 1 -3.90 12.07 3.52
C MET A 1 -3.87 12.84 2.22
N VAL A 2 -3.40 12.23 1.15
CA VAL A 2 -3.47 12.73 -0.22
C VAL A 2 -4.03 11.63 -1.11
N SER A 3 -4.82 12.01 -2.13
CA SER A 3 -5.39 11.05 -3.08
C SER A 3 -5.39 11.61 -4.49
N THR A 4 -5.36 10.73 -5.49
CA THR A 4 -5.59 11.10 -6.89
C THR A 4 -7.01 11.65 -7.08
N ALA A 5 -7.23 12.44 -8.13
CA ALA A 5 -8.55 13.02 -8.41
C ALA A 5 -9.60 11.97 -8.83
N LYS A 6 -9.15 10.86 -9.42
CA LYS A 6 -9.98 9.76 -9.92
C LYS A 6 -9.26 8.42 -9.76
N GLY A 7 -10.01 7.34 -9.89
CA GLY A 7 -9.46 6.00 -10.00
C GLY A 7 -8.66 5.78 -11.29
N MET A 8 -7.74 4.84 -11.22
CA MET A 8 -6.77 4.55 -12.29
C MET A 8 -6.94 3.14 -12.89
N GLY A 9 -7.59 2.22 -12.17
CA GLY A 9 -7.97 0.90 -12.69
C GLY A 9 -6.82 -0.11 -12.73
N TYR A 10 -6.86 -1.05 -13.67
CA TYR A 10 -5.77 -2.01 -13.85
C TYR A 10 -4.50 -1.33 -14.37
N GLY A 11 -3.34 -1.78 -13.88
CA GLY A 11 -2.05 -1.28 -14.33
C GLY A 11 -0.93 -1.56 -13.34
N THR A 12 0.22 -0.93 -13.60
CA THR A 12 1.38 -0.93 -12.71
C THR A 12 1.46 0.40 -11.99
N TYR A 13 1.57 0.34 -10.67
CA TYR A 13 1.72 1.47 -9.77
C TYR A 13 3.07 1.38 -9.08
N ALA A 14 3.80 2.48 -8.99
CA ALA A 14 5.05 2.54 -8.23
C ALA A 14 5.11 3.78 -7.34
N LEU A 15 5.68 3.61 -6.14
CA LEU A 15 5.97 4.68 -5.21
C LEU A 15 7.41 4.54 -4.72
N THR A 16 8.18 5.61 -4.82
CA THR A 16 9.51 5.69 -4.18
C THR A 16 9.41 6.52 -2.91
N VAL A 17 9.71 5.90 -1.78
CA VAL A 17 9.76 6.54 -0.45
C VAL A 17 11.20 6.92 -0.14
N GLY A 18 11.40 8.14 0.34
CA GLY A 18 12.69 8.73 0.69
C GLY A 18 12.95 8.86 2.20
N THR A 19 12.09 8.26 3.02
CA THR A 19 12.23 8.19 4.48
C THR A 19 12.58 6.77 4.91
N ASN A 20 13.48 6.63 5.88
CA ASN A 20 13.70 5.36 6.56
C ASN A 20 12.46 5.01 7.40
N LEU A 21 11.60 4.11 6.92
CA LEU A 21 10.37 3.75 7.62
C LEU A 21 10.63 2.83 8.84
N ALA A 22 11.81 2.21 8.95
CA ALA A 22 12.12 1.32 10.09
C ALA A 22 12.27 2.07 11.43
N ILE A 23 12.35 3.41 11.40
CA ILE A 23 12.44 4.27 12.60
C ILE A 23 11.11 4.93 12.96
N MET A 24 10.01 4.55 12.29
CA MET A 24 8.69 5.02 12.66
C MET A 24 8.38 4.68 14.12
N HIS A 25 7.71 5.61 14.80
CA HIS A 25 7.15 5.35 16.12
C HIS A 25 6.13 4.20 16.02
N ASP A 26 6.02 3.41 17.08
CA ASP A 26 5.30 2.14 17.01
C ASP A 26 3.79 2.24 16.72
N ASN A 27 3.17 3.34 17.17
CA ASN A 27 1.79 3.74 16.89
C ASN A 27 1.59 4.43 15.54
N LEU A 28 2.63 4.75 14.77
CA LEU A 28 2.41 5.32 13.45
C LEU A 28 2.09 4.23 12.43
N VAL A 29 1.16 4.55 11.54
CA VAL A 29 0.81 3.73 10.39
C VAL A 29 0.98 4.60 9.14
N PHE A 30 1.76 4.09 8.20
CA PHE A 30 1.91 4.67 6.87
C PHE A 30 1.17 3.76 5.88
N GLY A 31 0.02 4.21 5.39
CA GLY A 31 -0.67 3.61 4.24
C GLY A 31 0.04 4.07 2.98
N GLY A 32 1.10 3.34 2.63
CA GLY A 32 1.97 3.67 1.52
C GLY A 32 1.40 3.13 0.22
N LEU A 33 0.74 4.00 -0.55
CA LEU A 33 0.12 3.67 -1.84
C LEU A 33 -0.95 2.57 -1.70
N PHE A 34 -2.21 2.99 -1.66
CA PHE A 34 -3.34 2.05 -1.66
C PHE A 34 -4.53 2.53 -2.49
N THR A 35 -5.29 1.59 -3.03
CA THR A 35 -6.58 1.91 -3.66
C THR A 35 -7.63 2.15 -2.57
N TYR A 36 -8.41 3.22 -2.66
CA TYR A 36 -9.48 3.48 -1.70
C TYR A 36 -10.64 4.23 -2.35
N ASP A 37 -11.84 3.70 -2.20
CA ASP A 37 -13.07 4.41 -2.56
C ASP A 37 -13.69 5.05 -1.32
N GLY A 38 -13.41 6.34 -1.14
CA GLY A 38 -14.00 7.15 -0.06
C GLY A 38 -15.42 7.66 -0.34
N SER A 39 -16.04 7.27 -1.47
CA SER A 39 -17.42 7.65 -1.78
C SER A 39 -18.45 6.71 -1.15
N GLN A 40 -18.03 5.49 -0.79
CA GLN A 40 -18.88 4.55 -0.08
C GLN A 40 -19.02 4.94 1.40
N ALA A 41 -20.16 4.58 2.00
CA ALA A 41 -20.33 4.80 3.42
C ALA A 41 -19.32 3.95 4.21
N ALA A 42 -18.80 4.45 5.34
CA ALA A 42 -17.75 3.79 6.13
C ALA A 42 -18.07 2.37 6.65
N HIS A 43 -19.31 1.92 6.49
CA HIS A 43 -19.81 0.57 6.81
C HIS A 43 -20.06 -0.28 5.56
N MET A 44 -19.59 0.13 4.39
CA MET A 44 -19.60 -0.70 3.18
C MET A 44 -18.18 -1.14 2.91
N SER A 45 -18.00 -2.38 2.48
CA SER A 45 -16.69 -2.86 2.09
C SER A 45 -16.23 -2.12 0.83
N HIS A 46 -14.93 -1.85 0.74
CA HIS A 46 -14.29 -1.21 -0.39
C HIS A 46 -13.17 -2.11 -0.90
N ASN A 47 -12.83 -1.96 -2.18
CA ASN A 47 -11.61 -2.58 -2.66
C ASN A 47 -10.42 -1.75 -2.19
N GLU A 48 -9.48 -2.41 -1.54
CA GLU A 48 -8.24 -1.81 -1.08
C GLU A 48 -7.10 -2.72 -1.42
N ILE A 49 -6.03 -2.19 -1.98
CA ILE A 49 -4.82 -2.93 -2.23
C ILE A 49 -3.67 -2.09 -1.71
N GLU A 50 -3.10 -2.49 -0.59
CA GLU A 50 -1.97 -1.83 0.04
C GLU A 50 -0.66 -2.32 -0.60
N VAL A 51 0.13 -1.38 -1.10
CA VAL A 51 1.42 -1.69 -1.74
C VAL A 51 2.56 -1.60 -0.74
N CYS A 52 2.50 -0.67 0.22
CA CYS A 52 3.46 -0.57 1.31
C CYS A 52 2.86 -0.04 2.62
N GLU A 53 1.85 -0.74 3.13
CA GLU A 53 1.36 -0.52 4.50
C GLU A 53 2.49 -0.81 5.50
N THR A 54 2.89 0.22 6.26
CA THR A 54 4.05 0.14 7.14
C THR A 54 3.71 0.56 8.56
N SER A 55 3.80 -0.38 9.51
CA SER A 55 3.55 -0.12 10.94
C SER A 55 4.03 -1.25 11.84
N SER A 56 4.18 -0.96 13.13
CA SER A 56 4.19 -1.99 14.18
C SER A 56 2.88 -2.15 14.93
N TRP A 57 1.86 -1.35 14.62
CA TRP A 57 0.53 -1.43 15.23
C TRP A 57 0.56 -1.33 16.77
N GLY A 58 1.40 -0.46 17.31
CA GLY A 58 1.61 -0.27 18.75
C GLY A 58 2.31 -1.44 19.45
N LYS A 59 2.90 -2.39 18.72
CA LYS A 59 3.55 -3.59 19.29
C LYS A 59 5.06 -3.43 19.50
N GLY A 60 5.62 -2.23 19.26
CA GLY A 60 7.05 -1.99 19.28
C GLY A 60 7.77 -2.57 18.06
N ALA A 61 9.11 -2.51 18.06
CA ALA A 61 9.92 -2.97 16.93
C ALA A 61 9.81 -4.51 16.70
N PRO A 62 9.95 -4.97 15.44
CA PRO A 62 10.23 -4.18 14.24
C PRO A 62 8.96 -3.55 13.63
N VAL A 63 9.14 -2.42 12.95
CA VAL A 63 8.15 -1.90 12.01
C VAL A 63 8.05 -2.87 10.83
N MET A 64 6.82 -3.27 10.50
CA MET A 64 6.54 -4.25 9.46
C MET A 64 6.08 -3.53 8.20
N LEU A 65 6.47 -4.07 7.05
CA LEU A 65 5.94 -3.72 5.74
C LEU A 65 5.05 -4.88 5.28
N ASP A 66 3.80 -4.55 4.95
CA ASP A 66 2.79 -5.51 4.59
C ASP A 66 2.31 -5.28 3.15
N TYR A 67 2.02 -6.38 2.46
CA TYR A 67 1.20 -6.39 1.24
C TYR A 67 -0.15 -6.95 1.63
N THR A 68 -1.15 -6.10 1.64
CA THR A 68 -2.51 -6.48 2.01
C THR A 68 -3.49 -6.09 0.91
N TYR A 69 -4.64 -6.75 0.91
CA TYR A 69 -5.75 -6.32 0.08
C TYR A 69 -7.07 -6.70 0.73
N PHE A 70 -8.08 -5.91 0.43
CA PHE A 70 -9.47 -6.10 0.76
C PHE A 70 -10.26 -6.13 -0.54
N SER A 71 -11.10 -7.14 -0.69
CA SER A 71 -12.10 -7.18 -1.74
C SER A 71 -13.47 -6.95 -1.14
N ASP A 72 -14.28 -6.14 -1.81
CA ASP A 72 -15.72 -6.13 -1.54
C ASP A 72 -16.29 -7.54 -1.77
N ASN A 73 -17.11 -7.99 -0.82
CA ASN A 73 -17.75 -9.30 -0.89
C ASN A 73 -19.21 -9.11 -1.32
N PRO A 74 -19.52 -9.28 -2.62
CA PRO A 74 -20.86 -9.03 -3.13
C PRO A 74 -21.91 -9.99 -2.56
N ASP A 75 -21.49 -11.17 -2.08
CA ASP A 75 -22.41 -12.21 -1.60
C ASP A 75 -22.90 -11.98 -0.16
N THR A 76 -22.15 -11.23 0.65
CA THR A 76 -22.48 -11.08 2.07
C THR A 76 -23.21 -9.78 2.41
N LYS A 77 -23.22 -8.78 1.50
CA LYS A 77 -23.66 -7.39 1.79
C LYS A 77 -23.18 -6.88 3.16
N SER A 78 -22.07 -7.44 3.64
CA SER A 78 -21.57 -7.19 4.97
C SER A 78 -20.59 -6.03 4.87
N SER A 79 -20.59 -5.19 5.91
CA SER A 79 -19.62 -4.12 6.08
C SER A 79 -18.17 -4.61 6.22
N VAL A 80 -17.95 -5.93 6.22
CA VAL A 80 -16.68 -6.57 6.50
C VAL A 80 -16.17 -7.18 5.19
N GLY A 81 -15.28 -6.45 4.52
CA GLY A 81 -14.51 -6.97 3.40
C GLY A 81 -13.64 -8.16 3.81
N ILE A 82 -13.15 -8.91 2.82
CA ILE A 82 -12.22 -10.01 3.07
C ILE A 82 -10.81 -9.44 3.07
N GLY A 83 -10.23 -9.29 4.26
CA GLY A 83 -8.84 -8.84 4.42
C GLY A 83 -7.85 -9.97 4.26
N HIS A 84 -6.84 -9.77 3.42
CA HIS A 84 -5.78 -10.73 3.17
C HIS A 84 -4.41 -10.11 3.41
N VAL A 85 -3.52 -10.86 4.07
CA VAL A 85 -2.09 -10.52 4.18
C VAL A 85 -1.32 -11.49 3.29
N VAL A 86 -0.67 -10.96 2.24
CA VAL A 86 0.14 -11.75 1.30
C VAL A 86 1.58 -11.85 1.79
N VAL A 87 2.12 -10.74 2.29
CA VAL A 87 3.45 -10.66 2.89
C VAL A 87 3.39 -9.77 4.12
N ARG A 88 4.07 -10.19 5.18
CA ARG A 88 4.34 -9.38 6.36
C ARG A 88 5.73 -9.66 6.88
N GLN A 89 6.61 -8.67 6.78
CA GLN A 89 8.02 -8.80 7.17
C GLN A 89 8.60 -7.44 7.57
N PRO A 90 9.68 -7.39 8.39
CA PRO A 90 10.30 -6.14 8.80
C PRO A 90 10.62 -5.23 7.61
N VAL A 91 10.30 -3.94 7.68
CA VAL A 91 10.68 -2.98 6.63
C VAL A 91 12.21 -2.82 6.60
N SER A 92 12.80 -2.52 5.43
CA SER A 92 14.24 -2.26 5.37
C SER A 92 14.60 -1.00 6.15
N ARG A 93 15.83 -0.96 6.67
CA ARG A 93 16.42 0.22 7.33
C ARG A 93 17.03 1.21 6.33
N ASP A 94 16.98 0.90 5.04
CA ASP A 94 17.43 1.81 3.98
C ASP A 94 16.51 3.02 3.87
N ALA A 95 17.13 4.18 3.64
CA ALA A 95 16.42 5.46 3.55
C ALA A 95 15.59 5.60 2.27
N VAL A 96 15.85 4.80 1.24
CA VAL A 96 15.15 4.88 -0.04
C VAL A 96 14.68 3.50 -0.45
N GLN A 97 13.38 3.37 -0.71
CA GLN A 97 12.75 2.13 -1.13
C GLN A 97 11.75 2.44 -2.23
N THR A 98 11.65 1.56 -3.22
CA THR A 98 10.62 1.63 -4.26
C THR A 98 9.70 0.44 -4.11
N HIS A 99 8.40 0.72 -3.98
CA HIS A 99 7.35 -0.27 -3.83
C HIS A 99 6.47 -0.24 -5.07
N MET A 100 6.19 -1.40 -5.63
CA MET A 100 5.45 -1.53 -6.88
C MET A 100 4.36 -2.58 -6.75
N MET A 101 3.24 -2.33 -7.39
CA MET A 101 2.15 -3.27 -7.58
C MET A 101 1.77 -3.32 -9.04
N ARG A 102 1.54 -4.52 -9.55
CA ARG A 102 0.82 -4.74 -10.80
C ARG A 102 -0.51 -5.40 -10.48
N TRP A 103 -1.59 -4.69 -10.80
CA TRP A 103 -2.96 -5.15 -10.65
C TRP A 103 -3.53 -5.51 -12.02
N GLU A 104 -3.90 -6.77 -12.16
CA GLU A 104 -4.45 -7.37 -13.37
C GLU A 104 -5.76 -8.08 -13.01
N ALA A 105 -6.58 -8.37 -14.02
CA ALA A 105 -7.76 -9.22 -13.83
C ALA A 105 -7.34 -10.58 -13.25
N GLY A 106 -7.83 -10.89 -12.05
CA GLY A 106 -7.57 -12.17 -11.36
C GLY A 106 -6.17 -12.34 -10.78
N LYS A 107 -5.32 -11.30 -10.78
CA LYS A 107 -3.97 -11.39 -10.20
C LYS A 107 -3.45 -10.05 -9.70
N ILE A 108 -2.83 -10.06 -8.52
CA ILE A 108 -2.01 -8.95 -8.02
C ILE A 108 -0.60 -9.46 -7.78
N THR A 109 0.39 -8.67 -8.18
CA THR A 109 1.80 -8.94 -7.89
C THR A 109 2.44 -7.69 -7.31
N TRP A 110 3.22 -7.88 -6.25
CA TRP A 110 3.93 -6.81 -5.55
C TRP A 110 5.43 -7.05 -5.58
N TRP A 111 6.18 -5.95 -5.55
CA TRP A 111 7.63 -5.95 -5.44
C TRP A 111 8.13 -4.75 -4.65
N SER A 112 9.26 -4.92 -3.96
CA SER A 112 9.99 -3.83 -3.34
C SER A 112 11.49 -3.92 -3.62
N TRP A 113 12.11 -2.78 -3.86
CA TRP A 113 13.54 -2.59 -4.10
C TRP A 113 14.15 -1.61 -3.09
N ILE A 114 15.46 -1.77 -2.86
CA ILE A 114 16.26 -0.75 -2.19
C ILE A 114 16.69 0.26 -3.24
N GLY A 115 16.48 1.55 -2.96
CA GLY A 115 16.73 2.63 -3.93
C GLY A 115 15.61 2.79 -4.96
N SER A 116 15.91 3.55 -6.01
CA SER A 116 15.00 3.86 -7.13
C SER A 116 15.22 2.97 -8.35
N ASP A 117 16.30 2.18 -8.38
CA ASP A 117 16.55 1.24 -9.46
C ASP A 117 15.71 -0.03 -9.27
N VAL A 118 14.83 -0.31 -10.24
CA VAL A 118 13.95 -1.48 -10.24
C VAL A 118 14.41 -2.56 -11.23
N THR A 119 15.59 -2.41 -11.83
CA THR A 119 16.10 -3.34 -12.85
C THR A 119 16.73 -4.60 -12.26
N HIS A 120 17.12 -4.55 -10.98
CA HIS A 120 17.70 -5.69 -10.28
C HIS A 120 16.64 -6.55 -9.57
N LYS A 121 17.06 -7.63 -8.93
CA LYS A 121 16.13 -8.51 -8.20
C LYS A 121 15.53 -7.75 -6.99
N PRO A 122 14.20 -7.74 -6.83
CA PRO A 122 13.58 -7.13 -5.66
C PRO A 122 13.98 -7.86 -4.38
N PHE A 123 14.14 -7.11 -3.28
CA PHE A 123 14.40 -7.71 -1.97
C PHE A 123 13.13 -8.34 -1.37
N ARG A 124 11.95 -7.96 -1.89
CA ARG A 124 10.66 -8.53 -1.50
C ARG A 124 9.70 -8.63 -2.68
N SER A 125 8.95 -9.71 -2.73
CA SER A 125 7.86 -9.88 -3.71
C SER A 125 6.72 -10.69 -3.12
N GLY A 126 5.51 -10.46 -3.61
CA GLY A 126 4.31 -11.23 -3.25
C GLY A 126 3.40 -11.37 -4.47
N ARG A 127 2.52 -12.37 -4.47
CA ARG A 127 1.48 -12.50 -5.48
C ARG A 127 0.25 -13.19 -4.92
N THR A 128 -0.92 -12.86 -5.46
CA THR A 128 -2.17 -13.57 -5.19
C THR A 128 -3.00 -13.69 -6.47
N THR A 129 -3.85 -14.70 -6.51
CA THR A 129 -4.91 -14.90 -7.50
C THR A 129 -6.27 -15.18 -6.84
N ALA A 130 -6.33 -15.15 -5.50
CA ALA A 130 -7.54 -15.38 -4.74
C ALA A 130 -8.25 -14.05 -4.52
N ASP A 131 -9.56 -14.02 -4.76
CA ASP A 131 -10.44 -12.90 -4.42
C ASP A 131 -9.90 -11.54 -4.88
N VAL A 132 -9.29 -11.51 -6.07
CA VAL A 132 -8.66 -10.30 -6.59
C VAL A 132 -9.74 -9.28 -6.92
N PRO A 133 -9.70 -8.08 -6.32
CA PRO A 133 -10.68 -7.04 -6.58
C PRO A 133 -10.77 -6.67 -8.07
N ILE A 134 -11.98 -6.36 -8.52
CA ILE A 134 -12.23 -5.75 -9.83
C ILE A 134 -12.27 -4.22 -9.62
N PRO A 135 -11.49 -3.43 -10.37
CA PRO A 135 -11.49 -1.98 -10.21
C PRO A 135 -12.88 -1.37 -10.40
N GLN A 136 -13.20 -0.42 -9.52
CA GLN A 136 -14.36 0.47 -9.56
C GLN A 136 -13.85 1.92 -9.58
N ASP A 137 -14.29 2.75 -8.62
CA ASP A 137 -13.95 4.16 -8.50
C ASP A 137 -12.82 4.45 -7.48
N GLU A 138 -12.08 3.42 -7.06
CA GLU A 138 -11.04 3.55 -6.04
C GLU A 138 -9.93 4.51 -6.50
N ARG A 139 -9.65 5.53 -5.70
CA ARG A 139 -8.55 6.47 -5.90
C ARG A 139 -7.27 5.91 -5.31
N ILE A 140 -6.13 6.33 -5.85
CA ILE A 140 -4.86 6.05 -5.22
C ILE A 140 -4.66 7.03 -4.07
N THR A 141 -4.44 6.49 -2.87
CA THR A 141 -4.35 7.24 -1.63
C THR A 141 -3.05 6.93 -0.90
N MET A 142 -2.56 7.93 -0.18
CA MET A 142 -1.42 7.81 0.71
C MET A 142 -1.72 8.57 2.00
N ASN A 143 -1.41 7.99 3.15
CA ASN A 143 -1.64 8.62 4.43
C ASN A 143 -0.55 8.29 5.46
N LEU A 144 -0.49 9.10 6.51
CA LEU A 144 0.26 8.85 7.72
C LEU A 144 -0.67 9.21 8.87
N TRP A 145 -0.89 8.27 9.78
CA TRP A 145 -1.84 8.45 10.88
C TRP A 145 -1.36 7.77 12.15
N ASP A 146 -1.94 8.18 13.28
CA ASP A 146 -1.66 7.66 14.61
C ASP A 146 -2.70 6.60 14.98
N PHE A 147 -2.24 5.38 15.22
CA PHE A 147 -3.03 4.24 15.67
C PHE A 147 -3.57 4.40 17.11
N GLY A 148 -2.95 5.27 17.92
CA GLY A 148 -3.61 5.88 19.06
C GLY A 148 -3.92 4.96 20.24
N ALA A 149 -2.90 4.44 20.94
CA ALA A 149 -3.12 3.67 22.17
C ALA A 149 -3.00 4.47 23.49
N GLY A 150 -2.74 5.80 23.53
CA GLY A 150 -2.44 6.38 24.85
C GLY A 150 -2.36 7.88 25.09
N GLY A 151 -2.79 8.76 24.17
CA GLY A 151 -2.89 10.21 24.46
C GLY A 151 -1.57 10.94 24.76
N ALA A 152 -0.42 10.27 24.63
CA ALA A 152 0.89 10.90 24.70
C ALA A 152 1.18 11.68 23.41
N ALA A 153 1.90 12.79 23.51
CA ALA A 153 2.30 13.55 22.34
C ALA A 153 3.24 12.71 21.46
N MET A 154 2.81 12.43 20.23
CA MET A 154 3.61 11.73 19.23
C MET A 154 4.73 12.64 18.71
N PRO A 155 5.98 12.13 18.54
CA PRO A 155 7.04 12.91 17.93
C PRO A 155 6.67 13.25 16.49
N ARG A 156 7.11 14.41 16.00
CA ARG A 156 6.95 14.77 14.58
C ARG A 156 7.65 13.71 13.72
N PHE A 157 6.91 13.16 12.77
CA PHE A 157 7.43 12.24 11.78
C PHE A 157 7.00 12.70 10.38
N GLU A 158 7.90 12.57 9.41
CA GLU A 158 7.68 13.02 8.03
C GLU A 158 8.05 11.90 7.07
N VAL A 159 7.12 11.56 6.18
CA VAL A 159 7.37 10.62 5.09
C VAL A 159 7.57 11.43 3.81
N ILE A 160 8.76 11.29 3.22
CA ILE A 160 9.10 11.93 1.95
C ILE A 160 8.74 10.96 0.84
N LEU A 161 7.85 11.40 -0.05
CA LEU A 161 7.54 10.69 -1.29
C LEU A 161 8.38 11.32 -2.40
N ARG A 162 9.24 10.53 -3.02
CA ARG A 162 10.16 11.00 -4.07
C ARG A 162 9.54 10.96 -5.45
N ASP A 163 8.79 9.90 -5.72
CA ASP A 163 8.17 9.67 -7.01
C ASP A 163 6.92 8.80 -6.88
N PHE A 164 5.98 9.01 -7.78
CA PHE A 164 4.80 8.17 -7.99
C PHE A 164 4.54 8.04 -9.47
N SER A 165 4.35 6.80 -9.94
CA SER A 165 4.00 6.53 -11.33
C SER A 165 2.87 5.52 -11.45
N PHE A 166 2.13 5.65 -12.54
CA PHE A 166 1.10 4.71 -12.96
C PHE A 166 1.23 4.48 -14.47
N VAL A 167 1.20 3.21 -14.86
CA VAL A 167 1.17 2.79 -16.26
C VAL A 167 -0.06 1.89 -16.44
N PRO A 168 -1.06 2.30 -17.25
CA PRO A 168 -2.22 1.48 -17.55
C PRO A 168 -1.86 0.09 -18.04
N LEU A 169 -2.68 -0.91 -17.70
CA LEU A 169 -2.47 -2.26 -18.20
C LEU A 169 -2.56 -2.31 -19.73
N GLY A 170 -1.55 -2.87 -20.39
CA GLY A 170 -1.46 -2.92 -21.85
C GLY A 170 -0.59 -1.82 -22.45
N GLU A 171 -0.18 -0.84 -21.65
CA GLU A 171 0.90 0.09 -21.98
C GLU A 171 2.22 -0.45 -21.42
N GLU A 172 3.31 -0.25 -22.17
CA GLU A 172 4.63 -0.63 -21.68
C GLU A 172 5.09 0.34 -20.60
N ILE A 173 5.71 -0.19 -19.54
CA ILE A 173 6.55 0.61 -18.66
C ILE A 173 7.72 1.04 -19.54
N ALA A 174 7.82 2.33 -19.87
CA ALA A 174 9.00 2.84 -20.54
C ALA A 174 10.22 2.34 -19.74
N ALA A 175 11.11 1.60 -20.40
CA ALA A 175 12.37 1.23 -19.79
C ALA A 175 13.06 2.53 -19.31
N PRO A 176 13.65 2.53 -18.10
CA PRO A 176 14.26 3.72 -17.52
C PRO A 176 15.33 4.33 -18.43
#